data_AF-A0A146LIW8-F1
#
_entry.id   AF-A0A146LIW8-F1
#
_cell.length_a   1.000
_cell.length_b   1.000
_cell.length_c   1.000
_cell.angle_alpha   90.00
_cell.angle_beta   90.00
_cell.angle_gamma   90.00
#
_symmetry.space_group_name_H-M   'P 1'
#
loop_
_entity.id
_entity.type
_entity.pdbx_description
1 polymer ?
#
loop_
_entity_poly.entity_id
_entity_poly.type
_entity_poly.pdbx_seq_one_letter_code
_entity_poly.pdbx_strand_id
1 'polypeptide(L)'
;VNSQVSVTYSTPKPPHVKEIGGMTLNVPSELPEDLKSFMDNADEGIVYFSLGSNVNMSIITDGGRKLPGFLGAFKALKQKVLFKWSGSTLPKVNDPKIWIREWFPQRAILQHKNTRVFVTHGGLQSTIETTDSGVPTVGIPIFADQLKNVEFLVHIGSCVKLDKSNLTKDSLYWAINEVA
;
A
#
# COMPACT_ATOMS: atom_id res chain seq x y z
N VAL A 1 9.37 -22.10 -4.09
CA VAL A 1 9.34 -20.90 -3.21
C VAL A 1 8.62 -19.79 -3.96
N ASN A 2 7.69 -19.06 -3.32
CA ASN A 2 6.99 -17.93 -3.94
C ASN A 2 7.91 -16.73 -4.09
N SER A 3 8.73 -16.75 -5.13
CA SER A 3 9.75 -15.73 -5.37
C SER A 3 10.07 -15.65 -6.86
N GLN A 4 10.51 -14.47 -7.29
CA GLN A 4 10.91 -14.18 -8.66
C GLN A 4 12.00 -13.11 -8.60
N VAL A 5 12.89 -13.10 -9.58
CA VAL A 5 14.01 -12.14 -9.69
C VAL A 5 13.56 -10.67 -9.73
N SER A 6 12.30 -10.40 -10.09
CA SER A 6 11.71 -9.06 -10.13
C SER A 6 11.28 -8.51 -8.77
N VAL A 7 11.27 -9.34 -7.71
CA VAL A 7 10.74 -8.98 -6.38
C VAL A 7 11.70 -9.32 -5.23
N THR A 8 12.91 -9.82 -5.52
CA THR A 8 13.91 -10.12 -4.50
C THR A 8 15.33 -10.02 -5.06
N TYR A 9 16.29 -9.79 -4.17
CA TYR A 9 17.71 -9.89 -4.48
C TYR A 9 18.11 -11.29 -4.95
N SER A 10 19.09 -11.36 -5.85
CA SER A 10 19.77 -12.60 -6.19
C SER A 10 20.51 -13.15 -4.98
N THR A 11 20.30 -14.43 -4.67
CA THR A 11 21.00 -15.13 -3.58
C THR A 11 21.36 -16.54 -4.05
N PRO A 12 22.44 -17.15 -3.51
CA PRO A 12 22.70 -18.57 -3.73
C PRO A 12 21.51 -19.43 -3.31
N LYS A 13 21.16 -20.42 -4.14
CA LYS A 13 20.04 -21.34 -3.88
C LYS A 13 20.52 -22.78 -4.13
N PRO A 14 20.14 -23.75 -3.27
CA PRO A 14 20.37 -25.15 -3.56
C PRO A 14 19.72 -25.57 -4.88
N PRO A 15 20.30 -26.51 -5.64
CA PRO A 15 19.80 -26.89 -6.98
C PRO A 15 18.37 -27.46 -6.98
N HIS A 16 17.90 -27.95 -5.84
CA HIS A 16 16.54 -28.46 -5.64
C HIS A 16 15.49 -27.37 -5.35
N VAL A 17 15.90 -26.12 -5.12
CA VAL A 17 14.96 -25.01 -4.90
C VAL A 17 14.48 -24.48 -6.25
N LYS A 18 13.18 -24.63 -6.52
CA LYS A 18 12.50 -24.02 -7.67
C LYS A 18 11.73 -22.78 -7.25
N GLU A 19 11.94 -21.71 -8.00
CA GLU A 19 11.22 -20.45 -7.83
C GLU A 19 9.97 -20.47 -8.70
N ILE A 20 8.84 -20.22 -8.07
CA ILE A 20 7.53 -20.15 -8.71
C ILE A 20 6.90 -18.88 -8.16
N GLY A 21 7.17 -17.76 -8.83
CA GLY A 21 6.64 -16.46 -8.44
C GLY A 21 5.15 -16.32 -8.76
N GLY A 22 4.48 -15.42 -8.06
CA GLY A 22 3.10 -15.06 -8.41
C GLY A 22 2.05 -16.10 -8.01
N MET A 23 2.36 -17.06 -7.13
CA MET A 23 1.38 -18.08 -6.71
C MET A 23 0.12 -17.48 -6.03
N THR A 24 0.21 -16.22 -5.57
CA THR A 24 -0.89 -15.46 -4.97
C THR A 24 -1.53 -14.47 -5.93
N LEU A 25 -1.05 -14.35 -7.17
CA LEU A 25 -1.63 -13.49 -8.20
C LEU A 25 -2.88 -14.14 -8.77
N ASN A 26 -3.97 -14.02 -8.03
CA ASN A 26 -5.27 -14.42 -8.51
C ASN A 26 -5.79 -13.42 -9.54
N VAL A 27 -6.71 -13.88 -10.40
CA VAL A 27 -7.49 -13.00 -11.28
C VAL A 27 -8.15 -11.93 -10.41
N PRO A 28 -8.00 -10.64 -10.72
CA PRO A 28 -8.63 -9.58 -9.94
C PRO A 28 -10.13 -9.80 -9.88
N SER A 29 -10.70 -9.78 -8.67
CA SER A 29 -12.14 -9.79 -8.50
C SER A 29 -12.74 -8.50 -9.08
N GLU A 30 -14.01 -8.54 -9.48
CA GLU A 30 -14.72 -7.31 -9.82
C GLU A 30 -14.75 -6.35 -8.61
N LEU A 31 -14.60 -5.06 -8.88
CA LEU A 31 -14.77 -4.03 -7.86
C LEU A 31 -16.26 -3.90 -7.54
N PRO A 32 -16.66 -3.86 -6.25
CA PRO A 32 -18.01 -3.46 -5.86
C PRO A 32 -18.40 -2.12 -6.52
N GLU A 33 -19.66 -1.99 -6.94
CA GLU A 33 -20.11 -0.85 -7.77
C GLU A 33 -19.86 0.51 -7.12
N ASP A 34 -20.01 0.60 -5.80
CA ASP A 34 -19.73 1.79 -5.00
C ASP A 34 -18.24 2.16 -5.06
N LEU A 35 -17.35 1.16 -4.88
CA LEU A 35 -15.90 1.33 -4.97
C LEU A 35 -15.45 1.68 -6.39
N LYS A 36 -16.00 0.97 -7.38
CA LYS A 36 -15.73 1.24 -8.79
C LYS A 36 -16.11 2.67 -9.16
N SER A 37 -17.33 3.09 -8.82
CA SER A 37 -17.78 4.47 -9.06
C SER A 37 -16.90 5.51 -8.35
N PHE A 38 -16.46 5.26 -7.12
CA PHE A 38 -15.57 6.17 -6.41
C PHE A 38 -14.21 6.34 -7.11
N MET A 39 -13.64 5.22 -7.58
CA MET A 39 -12.37 5.17 -8.29
C MET A 39 -12.45 5.71 -9.71
N ASP A 40 -13.54 5.44 -10.44
CA ASP A 40 -13.77 5.95 -11.79
C ASP A 40 -13.90 7.49 -11.80
N ASN A 41 -14.56 8.06 -10.79
CA ASN A 41 -14.71 9.51 -10.61
C ASN A 41 -13.48 10.19 -9.96
N ALA A 42 -12.31 9.57 -10.00
CA ALA A 42 -11.08 10.12 -9.42
C ALA A 42 -10.14 10.62 -10.52
N ASP A 43 -10.39 11.83 -11.02
CA ASP A 43 -9.65 12.42 -12.16
C ASP A 43 -8.14 12.53 -11.89
N GLU A 44 -7.78 12.96 -10.68
CA GLU A 44 -6.39 13.07 -10.21
C GLU A 44 -5.80 11.69 -9.82
N GLY A 45 -6.62 10.64 -9.83
CA GLY A 45 -6.24 9.28 -9.45
C GLY A 45 -6.48 8.92 -7.98
N ILE A 46 -6.04 7.72 -7.64
CA ILE A 46 -6.26 7.04 -6.36
C ILE A 46 -4.91 6.76 -5.70
N VAL A 47 -4.82 7.13 -4.43
CA VAL A 47 -3.82 6.60 -3.50
C VAL A 47 -4.49 5.52 -2.66
N TYR A 48 -3.94 4.31 -2.71
CA TYR A 48 -4.38 3.22 -1.85
C TYR A 48 -3.41 3.08 -0.68
N PHE A 49 -3.92 3.13 0.55
CA PHE A 49 -3.15 2.96 1.78
C PHE A 49 -3.57 1.68 2.48
N SER A 50 -2.65 0.72 2.61
CA SER A 50 -2.88 -0.53 3.34
C SER A 50 -1.58 -1.09 3.93
N LEU A 51 -1.54 -1.24 5.25
CA LEU A 51 -0.42 -1.87 5.97
C LEU A 51 -0.64 -3.39 6.20
N GLY A 52 -1.49 -4.02 5.39
CA GLY A 52 -1.81 -5.45 5.52
C GLY A 52 -2.83 -5.74 6.63
N SER A 53 -3.06 -7.02 6.93
CA SER A 53 -4.01 -7.48 7.96
C SER A 53 -3.40 -7.56 9.36
N ASN A 54 -2.07 -7.72 9.45
CA ASN A 54 -1.35 -7.95 10.70
C ASN A 54 -0.85 -6.67 11.37
N VAL A 55 -1.14 -5.49 10.77
CA VAL A 55 -0.80 -4.19 11.34
C VAL A 55 -2.06 -3.52 11.83
N ASN A 56 -2.16 -3.33 13.15
CA ASN A 56 -3.27 -2.63 13.77
C ASN A 56 -3.05 -1.11 13.70
N MET A 57 -3.86 -0.42 12.91
CA MET A 57 -3.84 1.03 12.74
C MET A 57 -4.16 1.80 14.01
N SER A 58 -4.95 1.26 14.95
CA SER A 58 -5.14 1.90 16.26
C SER A 58 -3.84 1.96 17.05
N ILE A 59 -2.93 0.99 16.88
CA ILE A 59 -1.60 1.01 17.49
C ILE A 59 -0.68 1.98 16.74
N ILE A 60 -0.66 1.91 15.40
CA ILE A 60 0.15 2.83 14.57
C ILE A 60 -0.22 4.29 14.80
N THR A 61 -1.52 4.56 14.98
CA THR A 61 -2.02 5.89 15.28
C THR A 61 -1.95 6.26 16.76
N ASP A 62 -1.38 5.40 17.60
CA ASP A 62 -1.19 5.65 19.03
C ASP A 62 -2.51 5.99 19.74
N GLY A 63 -3.48 5.08 19.60
CA GLY A 63 -4.84 5.25 20.11
C GLY A 63 -5.65 6.34 19.39
N GLY A 64 -5.26 6.70 18.17
CA GLY A 64 -5.87 7.77 17.39
C GLY A 64 -5.17 9.13 17.50
N ARG A 65 -4.18 9.31 18.40
CA ARG A 65 -3.43 10.57 18.55
C ARG A 65 -2.76 11.04 17.25
N LYS A 66 -2.26 10.13 16.43
CA LYS A 66 -1.60 10.45 15.15
C LYS A 66 -2.56 10.46 13.95
N LEU A 67 -3.81 10.00 14.11
CA LEU A 67 -4.79 9.95 13.03
C LEU A 67 -4.98 11.32 12.32
N PRO A 68 -5.06 12.46 13.03
CA PRO A 68 -5.15 13.76 12.38
C PRO A 68 -3.98 14.07 11.43
N GLY A 69 -2.79 13.53 11.70
CA GLY A 69 -1.63 13.68 10.81
C GLY A 69 -1.83 12.96 9.48
N PHE A 70 -2.29 11.70 9.51
CA PHE A 70 -2.63 10.93 8.31
C PHE A 70 -3.74 11.61 7.51
N LEU A 71 -4.85 11.96 8.17
CA LEU A 71 -5.97 12.64 7.51
C LEU A 71 -5.55 14.00 6.95
N GLY A 72 -4.70 14.74 7.67
CA GLY A 72 -4.15 16.00 7.21
C GLY A 72 -3.30 15.86 5.94
N ALA A 73 -2.53 14.77 5.82
CA ALA A 73 -1.75 14.47 4.62
C ALA A 73 -2.70 14.12 3.46
N PHE A 74 -3.64 13.20 3.69
CA PHE A 74 -4.61 12.76 2.68
C PHE A 74 -5.47 13.91 2.15
N LYS A 75 -5.89 14.83 3.02
CA LYS A 75 -6.66 16.01 2.60
C LYS A 75 -5.86 16.97 1.73
N ALA A 76 -4.55 17.06 1.93
CA ALA A 76 -3.67 17.92 1.15
C ALA A 76 -3.35 17.34 -0.25
N LEU A 77 -3.57 16.05 -0.46
CA LEU A 77 -3.41 15.41 -1.77
C LEU A 77 -4.51 15.84 -2.75
N LYS A 78 -4.17 15.86 -4.04
CA LYS A 78 -5.16 16.07 -5.12
C LYS A 78 -5.98 14.81 -5.38
N GLN A 79 -5.34 13.66 -5.21
CA GLN A 79 -5.90 12.32 -5.37
C GLN A 79 -6.98 12.02 -4.33
N LYS A 80 -7.88 11.10 -4.67
CA LYS A 80 -8.73 10.43 -3.66
C LYS A 80 -7.93 9.34 -2.96
N VAL A 81 -8.30 9.04 -1.72
CA VAL A 81 -7.58 8.09 -0.86
C VAL A 81 -8.50 6.95 -0.44
N LEU A 82 -8.09 5.73 -0.73
CA LEU A 82 -8.64 4.51 -0.15
C LEU A 82 -7.79 4.13 1.05
N PHE A 83 -8.33 4.25 2.26
CA PHE A 83 -7.60 4.06 3.51
C PHE A 83 -8.07 2.79 4.23
N LYS A 84 -7.30 1.69 4.11
CA LYS A 84 -7.57 0.47 4.85
C LYS A 84 -7.25 0.67 6.33
N TRP A 85 -8.21 0.41 7.20
CA TRP A 85 -8.09 0.55 8.64
C TRP A 85 -8.30 -0.79 9.35
N SER A 86 -7.28 -1.29 10.03
CA SER A 86 -7.42 -2.48 10.88
C SER A 86 -7.33 -2.05 12.35
N GLY A 87 -8.40 -2.18 13.13
CA GLY A 87 -8.43 -1.75 14.53
C GLY A 87 -9.79 -2.03 15.17
N SER A 88 -9.91 -1.85 16.48
CA SER A 88 -11.15 -2.15 17.22
C SER A 88 -12.32 -1.22 16.89
N THR A 89 -12.04 -0.04 16.34
CA THR A 89 -13.07 0.92 15.96
C THR A 89 -12.63 1.66 14.71
N LEU A 90 -13.51 1.70 13.71
CA LEU A 90 -13.31 2.44 12.48
C LEU A 90 -13.50 3.95 12.73
N PRO A 91 -12.50 4.80 12.43
CA PRO A 91 -12.64 6.24 12.58
C PRO A 91 -13.73 6.81 11.69
N LYS A 92 -14.54 7.73 12.23
CA LYS A 92 -15.50 8.51 11.45
C LYS A 92 -14.76 9.66 10.77
N VAL A 93 -14.61 9.59 9.45
CA VAL A 93 -14.01 10.64 8.63
C VAL A 93 -15.08 11.22 7.72
N ASN A 94 -15.37 12.51 7.86
CA ASN A 94 -16.30 13.22 6.99
C ASN A 94 -15.52 13.99 5.91
N ASP A 95 -15.01 13.27 4.91
CA ASP A 95 -14.32 13.86 3.76
C ASP A 95 -14.61 13.02 2.50
N PRO A 96 -15.19 13.61 1.44
CA PRO A 96 -15.58 12.86 0.24
C PRO A 96 -14.38 12.33 -0.56
N LYS A 97 -13.16 12.82 -0.31
CA LYS A 97 -11.94 12.28 -0.94
C LYS A 97 -11.39 11.05 -0.23
N ILE A 98 -11.79 10.79 1.01
CA ILE A 98 -11.18 9.74 1.85
C ILE A 98 -12.22 8.67 2.14
N TRP A 99 -12.01 7.48 1.58
CA TRP A 99 -12.81 6.31 1.91
C TRP A 99 -12.06 5.38 2.84
N ILE A 100 -12.54 5.29 4.09
CA ILE A 100 -11.98 4.39 5.09
C ILE A 100 -12.83 3.11 5.23
N ARG A 101 -12.20 1.93 5.18
CA ARG A 101 -12.86 0.62 5.41
C ARG A 101 -11.89 -0.36 6.04
N GLU A 102 -12.41 -1.41 6.65
CA GLU A 102 -11.59 -2.49 7.21
C GLU A 102 -10.98 -3.40 6.16
N TRP A 103 -11.69 -3.57 5.03
CA TRP A 103 -11.31 -4.44 3.95
C TRP A 103 -11.54 -3.80 2.58
N PHE A 104 -10.63 -4.11 1.67
CA PHE A 104 -10.64 -3.67 0.29
C PHE A 104 -10.17 -4.82 -0.63
N PRO A 105 -10.71 -4.97 -1.85
CA PRO A 105 -10.21 -5.91 -2.84
C PRO A 105 -8.90 -5.40 -3.45
N GLN A 106 -7.79 -5.54 -2.71
CA GLN A 106 -6.48 -4.95 -3.02
C GLN A 106 -6.01 -5.23 -4.46
N ARG A 107 -6.06 -6.48 -4.91
CA ARG A 107 -5.65 -6.86 -6.28
C ARG A 107 -6.43 -6.09 -7.36
N ALA A 108 -7.73 -5.93 -7.18
CA ALA A 108 -8.60 -5.20 -8.10
C ALA A 108 -8.33 -3.69 -8.09
N ILE A 109 -8.06 -3.13 -6.90
CA ILE A 109 -7.66 -1.73 -6.76
C ILE A 109 -6.33 -1.48 -7.48
N LEU A 110 -5.32 -2.32 -7.25
CA LEU A 110 -3.99 -2.15 -7.86
C LEU A 110 -4.03 -2.26 -9.39
N GLN A 111 -4.97 -3.03 -9.95
CA GLN A 111 -5.16 -3.16 -11.41
C GLN A 111 -6.05 -2.07 -12.01
N HIS A 112 -6.66 -1.22 -11.19
CA HIS A 112 -7.50 -0.16 -11.67
C HIS A 112 -6.66 0.96 -12.31
N LYS A 113 -7.04 1.41 -13.50
CA LYS A 113 -6.31 2.44 -14.29
C LYS A 113 -6.04 3.76 -13.55
N ASN A 114 -6.88 4.09 -12.56
CA ASN A 114 -6.76 5.33 -11.79
C ASN A 114 -5.88 5.17 -10.55
N THR A 115 -5.38 3.97 -10.22
CA THR A 115 -4.47 3.78 -9.09
C THR A 115 -3.09 4.32 -9.44
N ARG A 116 -2.63 5.31 -8.68
CA ARG A 116 -1.34 5.99 -8.89
C ARG A 116 -0.28 5.55 -7.91
N VAL A 117 -0.65 5.40 -6.65
CA VAL A 117 0.29 5.08 -5.57
C VAL A 117 -0.30 4.03 -4.65
N PHE A 118 0.53 3.08 -4.26
CA PHE A 118 0.24 2.16 -3.18
C PHE A 118 1.15 2.40 -1.98
N VAL A 119 0.57 2.88 -0.88
CA VAL A 119 1.25 2.98 0.42
C VAL A 119 1.10 1.65 1.14
N THR A 120 2.22 0.95 1.34
CA THR A 120 2.25 -0.43 1.80
C THR A 120 3.28 -0.67 2.89
N HIS A 121 3.00 -1.63 3.76
CA HIS A 121 4.00 -2.17 4.68
C HIS A 121 5.11 -3.02 4.01
N GLY A 122 4.95 -3.40 2.73
CA GLY A 122 5.96 -4.19 2.01
C GLY A 122 5.98 -5.69 2.33
N GLY A 123 4.87 -6.26 2.78
CA GLY A 123 4.76 -7.72 2.90
C GLY A 123 4.86 -8.41 1.53
N LEU A 124 5.42 -9.64 1.50
CA LEU A 124 5.74 -10.38 0.26
C LEU A 124 4.62 -10.36 -0.80
N GLN A 125 3.38 -10.67 -0.40
CA GLN A 125 2.26 -10.69 -1.34
C GLN A 125 1.97 -9.30 -1.94
N SER A 126 2.02 -8.26 -1.11
CA SER A 126 1.81 -6.87 -1.58
C SER A 126 2.93 -6.42 -2.53
N THR A 127 4.17 -6.84 -2.26
CA THR A 127 5.33 -6.61 -3.15
C THR A 127 5.14 -7.29 -4.50
N ILE A 128 4.63 -8.52 -4.53
CA ILE A 128 4.34 -9.24 -5.78
C ILE A 128 3.20 -8.55 -6.55
N GLU A 129 2.09 -8.24 -5.87
CA GLU A 129 0.92 -7.61 -6.51
C GLU A 129 1.22 -6.21 -7.06
N THR A 130 2.02 -5.41 -6.35
CA THR A 130 2.39 -4.06 -6.82
C THR A 130 3.35 -4.11 -8.00
N THR A 131 4.29 -5.06 -8.00
CA THR A 131 5.23 -5.26 -9.10
C THR A 131 4.50 -5.72 -10.35
N ASP A 132 3.57 -6.67 -10.21
CA ASP A 132 2.70 -7.14 -11.29
C ASP A 132 1.79 -6.03 -11.84
N SER A 133 1.34 -5.12 -10.98
CA SER A 133 0.46 -4.02 -11.38
C SER A 133 1.21 -2.79 -11.91
N GLY A 134 2.53 -2.74 -11.79
CA GLY A 134 3.33 -1.58 -12.19
C GLY A 134 2.99 -0.31 -11.42
N VAL A 135 2.49 -0.43 -10.19
CA VAL A 135 2.09 0.71 -9.34
C VAL A 135 3.27 1.13 -8.45
N PRO A 136 3.74 2.39 -8.53
CA PRO A 136 4.73 2.95 -7.61
C PRO A 136 4.28 2.89 -6.16
N THR A 137 5.25 2.78 -5.24
CA THR A 137 4.93 2.55 -3.82
C THR A 137 5.59 3.51 -2.85
N VAL A 138 4.90 3.75 -1.74
CA VAL A 138 5.53 4.24 -0.51
C VAL A 138 5.61 3.08 0.47
N GLY A 139 6.81 2.66 0.81
CA GLY A 139 7.07 1.53 1.69
C GLY A 139 7.24 1.96 3.15
N ILE A 140 6.39 1.46 4.05
CA ILE A 140 6.43 1.73 5.49
C ILE A 140 6.65 0.40 6.24
N PRO A 141 7.88 -0.12 6.30
CA PRO A 141 8.14 -1.41 6.93
C PRO A 141 7.88 -1.35 8.45
N ILE A 142 7.12 -2.33 8.96
CA ILE A 142 6.72 -2.41 10.38
C ILE A 142 7.52 -3.49 11.11
N PHE A 143 7.60 -4.71 10.55
CA PHE A 143 8.26 -5.88 11.16
C PHE A 143 8.66 -6.97 10.15
N ALA A 144 9.39 -8.00 10.62
CA ALA A 144 9.79 -9.18 9.84
C ALA A 144 10.54 -8.85 8.53
N ASP A 145 10.17 -9.49 7.43
CA ASP A 145 10.80 -9.41 6.11
C ASP A 145 10.49 -8.10 5.37
N GLN A 146 9.54 -7.30 5.87
CA GLN A 146 9.09 -6.06 5.25
C GLN A 146 10.22 -5.09 4.96
N LEU A 147 11.18 -4.94 5.88
CA LEU A 147 12.33 -4.06 5.68
C LEU A 147 13.11 -4.47 4.43
N LYS A 148 13.48 -5.76 4.34
CA LYS A 148 14.20 -6.28 3.18
C LYS A 148 13.42 -6.09 1.88
N ASN A 149 12.11 -6.34 1.89
CA ASN A 149 11.27 -6.22 0.71
C ASN A 149 11.16 -4.76 0.25
N VAL A 150 10.97 -3.81 1.17
CA VAL A 150 10.94 -2.38 0.86
C VAL A 150 12.30 -1.90 0.35
N GLU A 151 13.40 -2.30 0.98
CA GLU A 151 14.75 -1.97 0.49
C GLU A 151 14.98 -2.46 -0.94
N PHE A 152 14.47 -3.66 -1.28
CA PHE A 152 14.55 -4.15 -2.65
C PHE A 152 13.76 -3.27 -3.63
N LEU A 153 12.53 -2.87 -3.29
CA LEU A 153 11.72 -1.99 -4.14
C LEU A 153 12.38 -0.61 -4.31
N VAL A 154 12.99 -0.06 -3.26
CA VAL A 154 13.77 1.19 -3.33
C VAL A 154 14.96 1.01 -4.26
N HIS A 155 15.70 -0.10 -4.12
CA HIS A 155 16.88 -0.39 -4.93
C HIS A 155 16.57 -0.43 -6.44
N ILE A 156 15.40 -0.96 -6.83
CA ILE A 156 14.97 -1.00 -8.22
C ILE A 156 14.23 0.28 -8.69
N GLY A 157 14.13 1.29 -7.82
CA GLY A 157 13.53 2.59 -8.16
C GLY A 157 12.00 2.63 -8.22
N SER A 158 11.31 1.62 -7.66
CA SER A 158 9.83 1.55 -7.66
C SER A 158 9.18 1.96 -6.33
N CYS A 159 9.99 2.40 -5.35
CA CYS A 159 9.54 2.73 -4.01
C CYS A 159 10.32 3.87 -3.37
N VAL A 160 9.62 4.70 -2.60
CA VAL A 160 10.21 5.56 -1.56
C VAL A 160 9.92 4.94 -0.20
N LYS A 161 10.97 4.74 0.60
CA LYS A 161 10.83 4.22 1.97
C LYS A 161 10.57 5.35 2.96
N LEU A 162 9.55 5.18 3.80
CA LEU A 162 9.26 6.06 4.92
C LEU A 162 9.32 5.28 6.24
N ASP A 163 10.12 5.75 7.19
CA ASP A 163 10.27 5.10 8.49
C ASP A 163 9.03 5.31 9.37
N LYS A 164 8.61 4.26 10.10
CA LYS A 164 7.46 4.32 11.01
C LYS A 164 7.59 5.38 12.11
N SER A 165 8.82 5.71 12.52
CA SER A 165 9.12 6.76 13.50
C SER A 165 8.92 8.16 12.92
N ASN A 166 9.06 8.31 11.59
CA ASN A 166 8.88 9.57 10.87
C ASN A 166 7.54 9.60 10.12
N LEU A 167 6.47 9.01 10.67
CA LEU A 167 5.12 9.10 10.11
C LEU A 167 4.44 10.38 10.59
N THR A 168 4.77 11.49 9.94
CA THR A 168 4.17 12.80 10.13
C THR A 168 3.27 13.14 8.94
N LYS A 169 2.48 14.22 9.08
CA LYS A 169 1.70 14.75 7.96
C LYS A 169 2.60 15.05 6.75
N ASP A 170 3.69 15.79 6.98
CA ASP A 170 4.51 16.35 5.91
C ASP A 170 5.35 15.27 5.23
N SER A 171 5.92 14.35 6.01
CA SER A 171 6.70 13.23 5.47
C SER A 171 5.84 12.26 4.66
N LEU A 172 4.61 11.96 5.11
CA LEU A 172 3.69 11.13 4.34
C LEU A 172 3.21 11.84 3.07
N TYR A 173 2.88 13.13 3.16
CA TYR A 173 2.50 13.94 2.00
C TYR A 173 3.63 14.01 0.96
N TRP A 174 4.85 14.30 1.39
CA TRP A 174 6.02 14.32 0.51
C TRP A 174 6.23 12.96 -0.16
N ALA A 175 6.29 11.88 0.61
CA ALA A 175 6.58 10.55 0.08
C ALA A 175 5.55 10.11 -0.96
N ILE A 176 4.27 10.43 -0.76
CA ILE A 176 3.22 10.11 -1.73
C ILE A 176 3.41 10.92 -3.01
N ASN A 177 3.68 12.23 -2.94
CA ASN A 177 3.87 13.05 -4.14
C ASN A 177 5.16 12.76 -4.89
N GLU A 178 6.20 12.27 -4.21
CA GLU A 178 7.46 11.88 -4.84
C GLU A 178 7.29 10.72 -5.82
N VAL A 179 6.31 9.84 -5.58
CA VAL A 179 6.05 8.64 -6.41
C VAL A 179 4.75 8.70 -7.22
N ALA A 180 3.95 9.77 -7.08
CA ALA A 180 2.63 9.92 -7.68
C ALA A 180 2.62 10.39 -9.14
#